data_AF-A0A534PQR1-F1
#
_entry.id   AF-A0A534PQR1-F1
#
_cell.length_a   1.000
_cell.length_b   1.000
_cell.length_c   1.000
_cell.angle_alpha   90.00
_cell.angle_beta   90.00
_cell.angle_gamma   90.00
#
_symmetry.space_group_name_H-M   'P 1'
#
loop_
_entity.id
_entity.type
_entity.pdbx_description
1 polymer ?
#
loop_
_entity_poly.entity_id
_entity_poly.type
_entity_poly.pdbx_seq_one_letter_code
_entity_poly.pdbx_strand_id
1 'polypeptide(L)'
;SQEKALHEQPEYVVFNGHVGSLMGANALKARVGQKVRIYLGNAGPSLVSSFHIVGEIFDKVYGEGGIDVNQHNVQTTLIPVGGSTMVEFTAEVPGPYTLVDHSMFRTFNKGSMGQMIVDGPENKSIYTGQTALMPYDPGTTLDRGDNKALGGATPTTMPELMAQGAQVYTTICANCHQKDGKGIPGVFPPLAKSDFLMADKERAIGIVMNGLKGEVRVNGNVFNAEMPMLGLSDAQIAGALTYVRNSFGNQGEMVTMAEVAQIRAGGGRKPAALAAANAAAGGRAAYAPGHEQK
;
A
#
# COMPACT_ATOMS: atom_id res chain seq x y z
N SER A 1 8.07 16.54 17.22
CA SER A 1 8.17 17.59 18.26
C SER A 1 9.00 17.08 19.43
N GLN A 2 9.52 17.97 20.31
CA GLN A 2 10.26 17.57 21.51
C GLN A 2 9.40 16.69 22.44
N GLU A 3 8.11 17.01 22.58
CA GLU A 3 7.15 16.21 23.34
C GLU A 3 7.07 14.75 22.84
N LYS A 4 6.89 14.55 21.51
CA LYS A 4 6.89 13.20 20.91
C LYS A 4 8.21 12.47 21.16
N ALA A 5 9.33 13.18 21.14
CA ALA A 5 10.65 12.58 21.41
C ALA A 5 10.79 12.12 22.87
N LEU A 6 10.32 12.93 23.84
CA LEU A 6 10.31 12.57 25.27
C LEU A 6 9.40 11.37 25.56
N HIS A 7 8.34 11.18 24.77
CA HIS A 7 7.43 10.04 24.87
C HIS A 7 7.80 8.85 23.97
N GLU A 8 8.94 8.89 23.29
CA GLU A 8 9.39 7.82 22.38
C GLU A 8 8.38 7.48 21.27
N GLN A 9 7.71 8.51 20.75
CA GLN A 9 6.70 8.40 19.70
C GLN A 9 7.22 8.96 18.37
N PRO A 10 8.14 8.25 17.68
CA PRO A 10 8.69 8.77 16.44
C PRO A 10 7.64 8.81 15.35
N GLU A 11 7.72 9.84 14.50
CA GLU A 11 6.94 9.93 13.26
C GLU A 11 7.53 9.00 12.19
N TYR A 12 8.86 8.91 12.14
CA TYR A 12 9.59 8.08 11.20
C TYR A 12 10.51 7.11 11.91
N VAL A 13 10.64 5.92 11.37
CA VAL A 13 11.64 4.92 11.75
C VAL A 13 12.22 4.43 10.44
N VAL A 14 13.51 4.61 10.19
CA VAL A 14 14.07 4.46 8.84
C VAL A 14 15.41 3.75 8.89
N PHE A 15 15.72 3.03 7.81
CA PHE A 15 17.09 2.67 7.50
C PHE A 15 17.77 3.85 6.79
N ASN A 16 19.07 4.05 7.00
CA ASN A 16 19.92 5.02 6.29
C ASN A 16 19.34 6.45 6.15
N GLY A 17 18.70 6.94 7.22
CA GLY A 17 18.39 8.36 7.42
C GLY A 17 17.15 8.92 6.73
N HIS A 18 16.50 8.18 5.82
CA HIS A 18 15.23 8.60 5.21
C HIS A 18 14.41 7.42 4.68
N VAL A 19 13.11 7.64 4.51
CA VAL A 19 12.18 6.67 3.94
C VAL A 19 12.61 6.31 2.52
N GLY A 20 12.66 5.02 2.20
CA GLY A 20 13.02 4.55 0.85
C GLY A 20 14.51 4.57 0.51
N SER A 21 15.38 4.89 1.49
CA SER A 21 16.83 4.96 1.31
C SER A 21 17.46 3.67 0.75
N LEU A 22 16.86 2.51 1.00
CA LEU A 22 17.29 1.19 0.57
C LEU A 22 16.28 0.50 -0.36
N MET A 23 15.46 1.28 -1.07
CA MET A 23 14.37 0.76 -1.91
C MET A 23 14.60 1.07 -3.39
N GLY A 24 13.95 0.30 -4.26
CA GLY A 24 13.95 0.54 -5.71
C GLY A 24 15.37 0.51 -6.30
N ALA A 25 15.78 1.62 -6.93
CA ALA A 25 17.11 1.74 -7.51
C ALA A 25 18.25 1.65 -6.47
N ASN A 26 17.96 2.01 -5.21
CA ASN A 26 18.92 1.98 -4.10
C ASN A 26 18.89 0.65 -3.33
N ALA A 27 18.10 -0.33 -3.79
CA ALA A 27 18.06 -1.65 -3.17
C ALA A 27 19.45 -2.31 -3.21
N LEU A 28 19.78 -2.99 -2.11
CA LEU A 28 20.98 -3.83 -2.03
C LEU A 28 20.96 -4.90 -3.11
N LYS A 29 22.11 -5.35 -3.58
CA LYS A 29 22.24 -6.35 -4.66
C LYS A 29 23.07 -7.52 -4.18
N ALA A 30 22.62 -8.74 -4.49
CA ALA A 30 23.35 -9.98 -4.26
C ALA A 30 23.03 -10.99 -5.36
N ARG A 31 23.69 -12.15 -5.33
CA ARG A 31 23.42 -13.26 -6.25
C ARG A 31 23.09 -14.53 -5.50
N VAL A 32 22.32 -15.41 -6.13
CA VAL A 32 22.03 -16.75 -5.60
C VAL A 32 23.34 -17.48 -5.29
N GLY A 33 23.42 -18.09 -4.10
CA GLY A 33 24.60 -18.80 -3.59
C GLY A 33 25.70 -17.90 -3.03
N GLN A 34 25.56 -16.57 -3.08
CA GLN A 34 26.52 -15.65 -2.48
C GLN A 34 26.28 -15.56 -0.97
N LYS A 35 27.35 -15.66 -0.18
CA LYS A 35 27.31 -15.33 1.25
C LYS A 35 27.20 -13.82 1.43
N VAL A 36 26.15 -13.39 2.11
CA VAL A 36 25.89 -11.99 2.42
C VAL A 36 26.16 -11.75 3.91
N ARG A 37 26.88 -10.67 4.22
CA ARG A 37 27.02 -10.17 5.59
C ARG A 37 26.51 -8.74 5.66
N ILE A 38 25.62 -8.46 6.60
CA ILE A 38 25.08 -7.11 6.84
C ILE A 38 25.57 -6.63 8.20
N TYR A 39 26.14 -5.43 8.23
CA TYR A 39 26.49 -4.70 9.45
C TYR A 39 25.35 -3.72 9.73
N LEU A 40 24.64 -3.92 10.84
CA LEU A 40 23.46 -3.12 11.17
C LEU A 40 23.62 -2.46 12.54
N GLY A 41 23.61 -1.14 12.56
CA GLY A 41 23.55 -0.34 13.78
C GLY A 41 22.13 0.12 14.07
N ASN A 42 21.73 0.12 15.32
CA ASN A 42 20.51 0.76 15.79
C ASN A 42 20.88 1.97 16.65
N ALA A 43 21.01 3.14 16.03
CA ALA A 43 21.36 4.36 16.76
C ALA A 43 20.24 4.85 17.70
N GLY A 44 18.98 4.45 17.48
CA GLY A 44 17.83 4.92 18.25
C GLY A 44 17.30 6.30 17.81
N PRO A 45 16.89 7.18 18.75
CA PRO A 45 17.35 7.24 20.14
C PRO A 45 16.58 6.41 21.17
N SER A 46 15.44 5.81 20.81
CA SER A 46 14.54 5.23 21.83
C SER A 46 14.04 3.82 21.54
N LEU A 47 14.13 3.35 20.29
CA LEU A 47 13.49 2.10 19.88
C LEU A 47 14.49 0.96 19.73
N VAL A 48 14.18 -0.19 20.31
CA VAL A 48 14.80 -1.48 19.99
C VAL A 48 14.24 -1.98 18.67
N SER A 49 15.10 -2.39 17.74
CA SER A 49 14.68 -2.96 16.45
C SER A 49 14.45 -4.46 16.57
N SER A 50 13.30 -4.95 16.08
CA SER A 50 13.08 -6.38 15.83
C SER A 50 13.51 -6.70 14.40
N PHE A 51 14.81 -6.69 14.14
CA PHE A 51 15.33 -6.76 12.78
C PHE A 51 15.09 -8.14 12.15
N HIS A 52 14.55 -8.13 10.94
CA HIS A 52 14.12 -9.32 10.21
C HIS A 52 14.30 -9.12 8.70
N ILE A 53 14.61 -10.20 7.97
CA ILE A 53 14.56 -10.25 6.51
C ILE A 53 13.45 -11.21 6.09
N VAL A 54 12.43 -10.68 5.44
CA VAL A 54 11.29 -11.46 4.96
C VAL A 54 11.75 -12.43 3.87
N GLY A 55 11.42 -13.70 4.06
CA GLY A 55 11.75 -14.78 3.14
C GLY A 55 13.14 -15.41 3.37
N GLU A 56 13.85 -15.03 4.42
CA GLU A 56 15.21 -15.52 4.70
C GLU A 56 15.43 -15.85 6.18
N ILE A 57 16.45 -16.68 6.45
CA ILE A 57 16.91 -17.05 7.79
C ILE A 57 18.38 -16.65 7.93
N PHE A 58 18.75 -16.05 9.06
CA PHE A 58 20.16 -15.75 9.34
C PHE A 58 20.89 -17.04 9.75
N ASP A 59 21.93 -17.39 8.99
CA ASP A 59 22.87 -18.47 9.32
C ASP A 59 23.58 -18.18 10.64
N LYS A 60 23.98 -16.91 10.85
CA LYS A 60 24.68 -16.44 12.05
C LYS A 60 24.30 -15.01 12.41
N VAL A 61 24.26 -14.75 13.71
CA VAL A 61 24.08 -13.41 14.28
C VAL A 61 25.14 -13.16 15.34
N TYR A 62 25.79 -12.01 15.23
CA TYR A 62 26.80 -11.50 16.15
C TYR A 62 26.24 -10.28 16.88
N GLY A 63 26.22 -10.29 18.21
CA GLY A 63 25.68 -9.20 19.01
C GLY A 63 26.73 -8.14 19.37
N GLU A 64 26.31 -6.88 19.42
CA GLU A 64 26.98 -5.76 20.13
C GLU A 64 28.44 -5.48 19.70
N GLY A 65 28.80 -5.83 18.46
CA GLY A 65 30.18 -5.69 17.96
C GLY A 65 31.14 -6.80 18.41
N GLY A 66 30.63 -7.83 19.08
CA GLY A 66 31.35 -9.06 19.37
C GLY A 66 31.70 -9.84 18.09
N ILE A 67 32.77 -10.63 18.18
CA ILE A 67 33.24 -11.47 17.07
C ILE A 67 32.78 -12.93 17.19
N ASP A 68 32.20 -13.30 18.32
CA ASP A 68 31.60 -14.62 18.54
C ASP A 68 30.17 -14.66 18.04
N VAL A 69 29.76 -15.82 17.51
CA VAL A 69 28.37 -16.01 17.07
C VAL A 69 27.49 -16.25 18.28
N ASN A 70 26.52 -15.37 18.52
CA ASN A 70 25.60 -15.51 19.64
C ASN A 70 24.37 -16.35 19.27
N GLN A 71 23.96 -16.35 18.00
CA GLN A 71 22.78 -17.09 17.53
C GLN A 71 23.00 -17.67 16.13
N HIS A 72 22.35 -18.81 15.87
CA HIS A 72 22.37 -19.53 14.59
C HIS A 72 20.95 -19.83 14.14
N ASN A 73 20.72 -19.79 12.82
CA ASN A 73 19.46 -20.19 12.19
C ASN A 73 18.22 -19.47 12.75
N VAL A 74 18.34 -18.15 12.94
CA VAL A 74 17.25 -17.31 13.47
C VAL A 74 16.73 -16.37 12.40
N GLN A 75 15.42 -16.15 12.38
CA GLN A 75 14.78 -15.29 11.39
C GLN A 75 14.76 -13.81 11.79
N THR A 76 14.81 -13.55 13.09
CA THR A 76 14.64 -12.23 13.69
C THR A 76 15.62 -12.09 14.84
N THR A 77 16.25 -10.92 14.97
CA THR A 77 17.11 -10.59 16.12
C THR A 77 16.76 -9.22 16.68
N LEU A 78 16.86 -9.09 18.00
CA LEU A 78 16.68 -7.81 18.67
C LEU A 78 18.00 -7.02 18.64
N ILE A 79 17.91 -5.74 18.27
CA ILE A 79 19.06 -4.84 18.27
C ILE A 79 18.77 -3.70 19.24
N PRO A 80 19.47 -3.63 20.39
CA PRO A 80 19.23 -2.60 21.38
C PRO A 80 19.55 -1.20 20.84
N VAL A 81 18.97 -0.18 21.46
CA VAL A 81 19.28 1.22 21.20
C VAL A 81 20.77 1.49 21.47
N GLY A 82 21.44 2.19 20.56
CA GLY A 82 22.89 2.41 20.61
C GLY A 82 23.72 1.17 20.28
N GLY A 83 23.07 0.02 20.01
CA GLY A 83 23.72 -1.24 19.72
C GLY A 83 23.98 -1.47 18.23
N SER A 84 24.63 -2.60 17.94
CA SER A 84 24.82 -3.10 16.58
C SER A 84 24.75 -4.61 16.53
N THR A 85 24.59 -5.15 15.33
CA THR A 85 24.69 -6.58 15.05
C THR A 85 25.31 -6.81 13.69
N MET A 86 25.95 -7.97 13.51
CA MET A 86 26.27 -8.50 12.18
C MET A 86 25.40 -9.72 11.94
N VAL A 87 24.79 -9.81 10.76
CA VAL A 87 24.07 -11.02 10.32
C VAL A 87 24.72 -11.59 9.06
N GLU A 88 24.77 -12.92 8.98
CA GLU A 88 25.19 -13.66 7.80
C GLU A 88 24.07 -14.57 7.32
N PHE A 89 23.93 -14.70 6.00
CA PHE A 89 23.05 -15.67 5.36
C PHE A 89 23.51 -15.94 3.92
N THR A 90 22.92 -16.94 3.29
CA THR A 90 23.18 -17.31 1.89
C THR A 90 21.85 -17.41 1.14
N ALA A 91 21.58 -16.46 0.24
CA ALA A 91 20.33 -16.48 -0.52
C ALA A 91 20.31 -17.65 -1.52
N GLU A 92 19.36 -18.57 -1.36
CA GLU A 92 19.27 -19.80 -2.17
C GLU A 92 18.34 -19.69 -3.38
N VAL A 93 17.48 -18.67 -3.41
CA VAL A 93 16.55 -18.40 -4.51
C VAL A 93 16.60 -16.94 -4.94
N PRO A 94 16.38 -16.62 -6.23
CA PRO A 94 16.38 -15.25 -6.71
C PRO A 94 15.09 -14.54 -6.26
N GLY A 95 15.14 -13.21 -6.22
CA GLY A 95 13.97 -12.38 -5.92
C GLY A 95 14.26 -11.25 -4.93
N PRO A 96 13.21 -10.50 -4.55
CA PRO A 96 13.32 -9.45 -3.56
C PRO A 96 13.21 -10.01 -2.13
N TYR A 97 14.14 -9.58 -1.28
CA TYR A 97 14.16 -9.84 0.15
C TYR A 97 13.95 -8.51 0.88
N THR A 98 12.98 -8.46 1.79
CA THR A 98 12.58 -7.21 2.45
C THR A 98 13.16 -7.15 3.86
N LEU A 99 13.99 -6.13 4.12
CA LEU A 99 14.55 -5.83 5.43
C LEU A 99 13.54 -4.99 6.22
N VAL A 100 13.25 -5.36 7.46
CA VAL A 100 12.21 -4.71 8.28
C VAL A 100 12.61 -4.58 9.75
N ASP A 101 11.98 -3.62 10.45
CA ASP A 101 11.71 -3.74 11.88
C ASP A 101 10.34 -4.40 12.05
N HIS A 102 10.31 -5.61 12.59
CA HIS A 102 9.10 -6.42 12.70
C HIS A 102 8.10 -5.92 13.76
N SER A 103 8.39 -4.78 14.42
CA SER A 103 7.34 -3.94 14.99
C SER A 103 6.54 -3.29 13.86
N MET A 104 5.59 -4.04 13.32
CA MET A 104 5.04 -3.91 11.96
C MET A 104 4.64 -2.49 11.51
N PHE A 105 4.02 -1.70 12.40
CA PHE A 105 3.63 -0.32 12.09
C PHE A 105 4.83 0.61 11.85
N ARG A 106 6.03 0.30 12.36
CA ARG A 106 7.24 1.04 12.05
C ARG A 106 7.66 0.83 10.60
N THR A 107 7.57 -0.42 10.13
CA THR A 107 7.93 -0.78 8.76
C THR A 107 6.93 -0.22 7.77
N PHE A 108 5.67 -0.59 7.92
CA PHE A 108 4.68 -0.20 6.94
C PHE A 108 4.24 1.24 7.10
N ASN A 109 4.18 1.83 8.29
CA ASN A 109 3.64 3.19 8.47
C ASN A 109 4.67 4.25 8.87
N LYS A 110 5.91 3.87 9.20
CA LYS A 110 6.96 4.83 9.60
C LYS A 110 8.24 4.76 8.77
N GLY A 111 8.34 3.80 7.85
CA GLY A 111 9.38 3.75 6.82
C GLY A 111 10.56 2.82 7.07
N SER A 112 10.51 1.91 8.05
CA SER A 112 11.65 1.03 8.38
C SER A 112 11.68 -0.18 7.47
N MET A 113 11.73 0.07 6.16
CA MET A 113 11.75 -0.93 5.10
C MET A 113 12.97 -0.72 4.22
N GLY A 114 13.69 -1.80 3.94
CA GLY A 114 14.75 -1.87 2.95
C GLY A 114 14.53 -3.06 2.03
N GLN A 115 15.22 -3.07 0.89
CA GLN A 115 15.11 -4.14 -0.09
C GLN A 115 16.49 -4.61 -0.51
N MET A 116 16.62 -5.92 -0.68
CA MET A 116 17.73 -6.55 -1.35
C MET A 116 17.21 -7.36 -2.54
N ILE A 117 17.81 -7.17 -3.71
CA ILE A 117 17.50 -7.91 -4.93
C ILE A 117 18.58 -8.96 -5.14
N VAL A 118 18.16 -10.22 -5.16
CA VAL A 118 19.03 -11.35 -5.42
C VAL A 118 18.80 -11.84 -6.84
N ASP A 119 19.83 -11.75 -7.67
CA ASP A 119 19.79 -12.24 -9.06
C ASP A 119 20.35 -13.67 -9.16
N GLY A 120 19.75 -14.51 -10.00
CA GLY A 120 20.25 -15.85 -10.24
C GLY A 120 19.20 -16.80 -10.81
N PRO A 121 19.56 -18.07 -11.04
CA PRO A 121 18.62 -19.07 -11.53
C PRO A 121 17.57 -19.42 -10.47
N GLU A 122 16.32 -19.62 -10.89
CA GLU A 122 15.28 -20.16 -10.01
C GLU A 122 15.63 -21.57 -9.53
N ASN A 123 15.26 -21.88 -8.28
CA ASN A 123 15.31 -23.23 -7.76
C ASN A 123 13.93 -23.70 -7.27
N LYS A 124 13.20 -24.38 -8.16
CA LYS A 124 11.83 -24.85 -7.91
C LYS A 124 11.72 -25.97 -6.88
N SER A 125 12.82 -26.60 -6.48
CA SER A 125 12.79 -27.52 -5.35
C SER A 125 12.72 -26.80 -3.99
N ILE A 126 13.12 -25.52 -3.94
CA ILE A 126 13.08 -24.68 -2.73
C ILE A 126 11.84 -23.79 -2.74
N TYR A 127 11.58 -23.07 -3.84
CA TYR A 127 10.48 -22.12 -3.92
C TYR A 127 9.88 -22.06 -5.33
N THR A 128 8.55 -22.15 -5.42
CA THR A 128 7.80 -22.12 -6.69
C THR A 128 6.85 -20.93 -6.83
N GLY A 129 6.80 -20.05 -5.83
CA GLY A 129 5.91 -18.88 -5.83
C GLY A 129 6.40 -17.77 -6.76
N GLN A 130 5.51 -16.83 -7.09
CA GLN A 130 5.88 -15.67 -7.90
C GLN A 130 6.75 -14.70 -7.07
N THR A 131 7.93 -14.39 -7.58
CA THR A 131 8.83 -13.37 -7.02
C THR A 131 8.49 -12.01 -7.62
N ALA A 132 7.32 -11.47 -7.30
CA ALA A 132 6.97 -10.13 -7.72
C ALA A 132 7.60 -9.11 -6.77
N LEU A 133 8.25 -8.08 -7.34
CA LEU A 133 8.56 -6.88 -6.58
C LEU A 133 7.25 -6.26 -6.12
N MET A 134 6.99 -6.26 -4.80
CA MET A 134 6.00 -5.33 -4.27
C MET A 134 6.46 -3.92 -4.65
N PRO A 135 5.63 -3.12 -5.36
CA PRO A 135 5.97 -1.73 -5.60
C PRO A 135 6.03 -1.03 -4.24
N TYR A 136 7.20 -0.53 -3.88
CA TYR A 136 7.34 0.29 -2.69
C TYR A 136 6.96 1.72 -3.03
N ASP A 137 5.86 2.19 -2.44
CA ASP A 137 5.53 3.60 -2.38
C ASP A 137 5.82 4.11 -0.96
N PRO A 138 6.84 4.96 -0.77
CA PRO A 138 7.09 5.68 0.48
C PRO A 138 5.87 6.42 1.03
N GLY A 139 4.83 6.67 0.23
CA GLY A 139 3.71 7.55 0.54
C GLY A 139 2.39 6.87 0.92
N THR A 140 2.17 5.56 0.70
CA THR A 140 0.80 5.00 0.88
C THR A 140 0.36 4.82 2.33
N THR A 141 1.28 4.90 3.27
CA THR A 141 1.05 4.57 4.69
C THR A 141 1.73 5.54 5.66
N LEU A 142 2.59 6.41 5.13
CA LEU A 142 3.30 7.48 5.82
C LEU A 142 2.66 8.85 5.64
N ASP A 143 1.71 9.00 4.71
CA ASP A 143 1.04 10.26 4.44
C ASP A 143 -0.14 10.48 5.40
N ARG A 144 0.21 10.66 6.68
CA ARG A 144 -0.70 11.26 7.67
C ARG A 144 -0.48 12.76 7.66
N GLY A 145 -1.33 13.46 6.91
CA GLY A 145 -1.85 14.77 7.29
C GLY A 145 -1.04 16.02 6.95
N ASP A 146 0.26 15.93 6.71
CA ASP A 146 1.10 17.11 6.56
C ASP A 146 2.26 16.86 5.60
N ASN A 147 1.92 16.84 4.31
CA ASN A 147 2.87 16.82 3.20
C ASN A 147 3.72 18.09 3.15
N LYS A 148 4.78 18.09 3.94
CA LYS A 148 5.94 18.96 3.71
C LYS A 148 7.23 18.18 3.93
N ALA A 149 7.49 17.16 3.10
CA ALA A 149 8.83 16.85 2.57
C ALA A 149 8.88 15.49 1.83
N LEU A 150 8.79 15.53 0.50
CA LEU A 150 9.79 14.96 -0.42
C LEU A 150 9.77 15.88 -1.65
N GLY A 151 10.93 16.43 -2.03
CA GLY A 151 11.08 17.55 -2.99
C GLY A 151 10.75 17.25 -4.47
N GLY A 152 9.64 16.57 -4.74
CA GLY A 152 9.00 16.55 -6.06
C GLY A 152 7.87 17.56 -6.12
N ALA A 153 7.64 18.16 -7.29
CA ALA A 153 6.46 19.00 -7.50
C ALA A 153 5.20 18.17 -7.26
N THR A 154 4.25 18.72 -6.51
CA THR A 154 2.90 18.15 -6.37
C THR A 154 2.32 17.91 -7.77
N PRO A 155 1.92 16.69 -8.13
CA PRO A 155 1.42 16.40 -9.47
C PRO A 155 0.12 17.17 -9.71
N THR A 156 0.10 17.99 -10.77
CA THR A 156 -1.04 18.86 -11.08
C THR A 156 -1.58 18.66 -12.48
N THR A 157 -0.78 18.05 -13.37
CA THR A 157 -1.19 17.76 -14.74
C THR A 157 -1.79 16.35 -14.87
N MET A 158 -2.61 16.15 -15.90
CA MET A 158 -3.19 14.83 -16.21
C MET A 158 -2.12 13.74 -16.34
N PRO A 159 -1.03 13.90 -17.12
CA PRO A 159 -0.01 12.84 -17.24
C PRO A 159 0.67 12.48 -15.91
N GLU A 160 0.96 13.49 -15.06
CA GLU A 160 1.57 13.26 -13.75
C GLU A 160 0.62 12.52 -12.80
N LEU A 161 -0.65 12.93 -12.75
CA LEU A 161 -1.68 12.27 -11.94
C LEU A 161 -1.96 10.85 -12.44
N MET A 162 -1.96 10.61 -13.75
CA MET A 162 -2.10 9.27 -14.33
C MET A 162 -0.93 8.36 -13.94
N ALA A 163 0.31 8.87 -14.00
CA ALA A 163 1.51 8.10 -13.63
C ALA A 163 1.53 7.76 -12.14
N GLN A 164 1.27 8.74 -11.27
CA GLN A 164 1.15 8.52 -9.83
C GLN A 164 -0.03 7.59 -9.50
N GLY A 165 -1.19 7.82 -10.13
CA GLY A 165 -2.39 7.02 -9.93
C GLY A 165 -2.23 5.56 -10.32
N ALA A 166 -1.47 5.26 -11.38
CA ALA A 166 -1.15 3.90 -11.78
C ALA A 166 -0.37 3.14 -10.69
N GLN A 167 0.55 3.84 -10.01
CA GLN A 167 1.33 3.27 -8.91
C GLN A 167 0.44 3.00 -7.70
N VAL A 168 -0.33 4.00 -7.26
CA VAL A 168 -1.30 3.86 -6.15
C VAL A 168 -2.27 2.71 -6.43
N TYR A 169 -2.79 2.62 -7.65
CA TYR A 169 -3.69 1.56 -8.06
C TYR A 169 -3.05 0.17 -7.93
N THR A 170 -1.84 0.00 -8.45
CA THR A 170 -1.14 -1.29 -8.46
C THR A 170 -0.83 -1.77 -7.05
N THR A 171 -0.47 -0.86 -6.15
CA THR A 171 -0.04 -1.19 -4.77
C THR A 171 -1.22 -1.43 -3.84
N ILE A 172 -2.31 -0.68 -4.00
CA ILE A 172 -3.42 -0.66 -3.03
C ILE A 172 -4.70 -1.25 -3.62
N CYS A 173 -5.16 -0.69 -4.73
CA CYS A 173 -6.49 -0.97 -5.27
C CYS A 173 -6.59 -2.33 -5.96
N ALA A 174 -5.51 -2.74 -6.65
CA ALA A 174 -5.46 -3.95 -7.46
C ALA A 174 -5.57 -5.25 -6.63
N ASN A 175 -5.30 -5.19 -5.32
CA ASN A 175 -5.44 -6.33 -4.42
C ASN A 175 -6.88 -6.87 -4.38
N CYS A 176 -7.87 -6.00 -4.54
CA CYS A 176 -9.29 -6.38 -4.59
C CYS A 176 -9.86 -6.22 -6.01
N HIS A 177 -9.59 -5.09 -6.67
CA HIS A 177 -10.16 -4.78 -7.98
C HIS A 177 -9.42 -5.43 -9.16
N GLN A 178 -8.38 -6.24 -8.88
CA GLN A 178 -7.50 -6.89 -9.83
C GLN A 178 -6.67 -5.92 -10.67
N LYS A 179 -5.61 -6.40 -11.32
CA LYS A 179 -4.74 -5.53 -12.14
C LYS A 179 -5.44 -4.95 -13.37
N ASP A 180 -6.48 -5.62 -13.87
CA ASP A 180 -7.24 -5.22 -15.06
C ASP A 180 -8.55 -4.49 -14.71
N GLY A 181 -8.77 -4.16 -13.44
CA GLY A 181 -9.96 -3.45 -12.98
C GLY A 181 -11.26 -4.24 -13.05
N LYS A 182 -11.23 -5.55 -13.34
CA LYS A 182 -12.47 -6.34 -13.44
C LYS A 182 -13.05 -6.78 -12.10
N GLY A 183 -12.28 -6.64 -11.02
CA GLY A 183 -12.67 -7.18 -9.72
C GLY A 183 -12.87 -8.69 -9.77
N ILE A 184 -13.70 -9.20 -8.86
CA ILE A 184 -14.07 -10.61 -8.77
C ILE A 184 -15.60 -10.68 -8.81
N PRO A 185 -16.22 -11.32 -9.82
CA PRO A 185 -17.67 -11.41 -9.92
C PRO A 185 -18.33 -11.87 -8.61
N GLY A 186 -19.35 -11.13 -8.17
CA GLY A 186 -20.09 -11.39 -6.92
C GLY A 186 -19.36 -11.02 -5.62
N VAL A 187 -18.08 -10.65 -5.66
CA VAL A 187 -17.28 -10.30 -4.48
C VAL A 187 -16.80 -8.84 -4.55
N PHE A 188 -15.96 -8.51 -5.52
CA PHE A 188 -15.41 -7.16 -5.69
C PHE A 188 -15.93 -6.53 -6.98
N PRO A 189 -16.52 -5.33 -6.92
CA PRO A 189 -17.09 -4.69 -8.10
C PRO A 189 -16.03 -4.32 -9.13
N PRO A 190 -16.36 -4.36 -10.43
CA PRO A 190 -15.47 -3.90 -11.48
C PRO A 190 -15.32 -2.37 -11.44
N LEU A 191 -14.10 -1.90 -11.66
CA LEU A 191 -13.78 -0.52 -11.99
C LEU A 191 -13.69 -0.32 -13.51
N ALA A 192 -13.44 -1.39 -14.26
CA ALA A 192 -13.45 -1.40 -15.73
C ALA A 192 -14.85 -1.14 -16.28
N LYS A 193 -14.98 -0.12 -17.14
CA LYS A 193 -16.25 0.32 -17.73
C LYS A 193 -17.37 0.44 -16.69
N SER A 194 -17.06 1.01 -15.53
CA SER A 194 -17.94 0.99 -14.36
C SER A 194 -18.95 2.14 -14.42
N ASP A 195 -20.23 1.82 -14.58
CA ASP A 195 -21.33 2.80 -14.52
C ASP A 195 -21.33 3.59 -13.20
N PHE A 196 -21.13 2.89 -12.09
CA PHE A 196 -21.16 3.42 -10.74
C PHE A 196 -20.02 4.39 -10.47
N LEU A 197 -18.80 4.05 -10.93
CA LEU A 197 -17.64 4.94 -10.83
C LEU A 197 -17.87 6.21 -11.65
N MET A 198 -18.37 6.05 -12.88
CA MET A 198 -18.44 7.15 -13.84
C MET A 198 -19.61 8.09 -13.56
N ALA A 199 -20.70 7.61 -12.98
CA ALA A 199 -21.92 8.37 -12.70
C ALA A 199 -21.74 9.50 -11.67
N ASP A 200 -20.83 9.37 -10.71
CA ASP A 200 -20.68 10.37 -9.65
C ASP A 200 -19.22 10.47 -9.18
N LYS A 201 -18.57 11.57 -9.58
CA LYS A 201 -17.16 11.86 -9.27
C LYS A 201 -16.96 12.14 -7.78
N GLU A 202 -17.88 12.84 -7.13
CA GLU A 202 -17.78 13.16 -5.70
C GLU A 202 -17.98 11.91 -4.84
N ARG A 203 -18.92 11.03 -5.22
CA ARG A 203 -19.12 9.73 -4.57
C ARG A 203 -17.86 8.88 -4.66
N ALA A 204 -17.22 8.82 -5.82
CA ALA A 204 -15.98 8.07 -5.98
C ALA A 204 -14.88 8.57 -5.02
N ILE A 205 -14.73 9.90 -4.91
CA ILE A 205 -13.79 10.53 -3.96
C ILE A 205 -14.16 10.17 -2.52
N GLY A 206 -15.44 10.30 -2.15
CA GLY A 206 -15.94 9.98 -0.82
C GLY A 206 -15.72 8.53 -0.41
N ILE A 207 -15.86 7.58 -1.34
CA ILE A 207 -15.64 6.15 -1.12
C ILE A 207 -14.16 5.85 -0.86
N VAL A 208 -13.25 6.38 -1.68
CA VAL A 208 -11.80 6.15 -1.45
C VAL A 208 -11.36 6.74 -0.11
N MET A 209 -11.94 7.89 0.26
CA MET A 209 -11.61 8.60 1.50
C MET A 209 -12.15 7.93 2.75
N ASN A 210 -13.38 7.41 2.72
CA ASN A 210 -14.10 6.96 3.92
C ASN A 210 -14.42 5.46 3.94
N GLY A 211 -14.11 4.76 2.85
CA GLY A 211 -14.58 3.41 2.61
C GLY A 211 -16.03 3.37 2.11
N LEU A 212 -16.51 2.15 1.86
CA LEU A 212 -17.87 1.85 1.43
C LEU A 212 -18.37 0.63 2.19
N LYS A 213 -19.60 0.73 2.70
CA LYS A 213 -20.33 -0.38 3.30
C LYS A 213 -21.74 -0.43 2.72
N GLY A 214 -22.32 -1.62 2.70
CA GLY A 214 -23.68 -1.83 2.22
C GLY A 214 -23.74 -2.14 0.72
N GLU A 215 -24.97 -2.44 0.28
CA GLU A 215 -25.23 -2.94 -1.06
C GLU A 215 -25.06 -1.84 -2.11
N VAL A 216 -24.35 -2.17 -3.20
CA VAL A 216 -24.23 -1.34 -4.39
C VAL A 216 -24.49 -2.16 -5.65
N ARG A 217 -24.98 -1.49 -6.69
CA ARG A 217 -25.14 -2.08 -8.03
C ARG A 217 -24.13 -1.46 -8.97
N VAL A 218 -23.32 -2.31 -9.61
CA VAL A 218 -22.28 -1.91 -10.57
C VAL A 218 -22.42 -2.78 -11.82
N ASN A 219 -22.59 -2.14 -12.97
CA ASN A 219 -22.81 -2.78 -14.27
C ASN A 219 -23.92 -3.84 -14.22
N GLY A 220 -25.03 -3.48 -13.58
CA GLY A 220 -26.19 -4.37 -13.41
C GLY A 220 -26.05 -5.46 -12.33
N ASN A 221 -24.88 -5.68 -11.75
CA ASN A 221 -24.64 -6.71 -10.73
C ASN A 221 -24.63 -6.12 -9.31
N VAL A 222 -25.08 -6.90 -8.33
CA VAL A 222 -25.15 -6.50 -6.93
C VAL A 222 -23.89 -6.94 -6.18
N PHE A 223 -23.34 -6.05 -5.36
CA PHE A 223 -22.17 -6.28 -4.51
C PHE A 223 -22.45 -5.74 -3.10
N ASN A 224 -21.91 -6.41 -2.08
CA ASN A 224 -22.06 -6.00 -0.67
C ASN A 224 -20.76 -6.20 0.13
N ALA A 225 -19.62 -6.22 -0.55
CA ALA A 225 -18.32 -6.25 0.12
C ALA A 225 -18.01 -4.89 0.76
N GLU A 226 -17.36 -4.92 1.92
CA GLU A 226 -16.87 -3.69 2.55
C GLU A 226 -15.54 -3.25 1.92
N MET A 227 -15.48 -1.98 1.49
CA MET A 227 -14.23 -1.33 1.13
C MET A 227 -13.74 -0.53 2.35
N PRO A 228 -12.59 -0.85 2.95
CA PRO A 228 -12.06 -0.13 4.10
C PRO A 228 -11.58 1.28 3.71
N MET A 229 -11.49 2.15 4.70
CA MET A 229 -10.78 3.42 4.57
C MET A 229 -9.30 3.16 4.31
N LEU A 230 -8.74 3.77 3.26
CA LEU A 230 -7.37 3.51 2.80
C LEU A 230 -6.32 4.48 3.37
N GLY A 231 -6.75 5.58 3.99
CA GLY A 231 -5.84 6.56 4.60
C GLY A 231 -4.99 7.35 3.61
N LEU A 232 -5.43 7.48 2.35
CA LEU A 232 -4.71 8.17 1.28
C LEU A 232 -4.82 9.70 1.39
N SER A 233 -3.76 10.38 0.95
CA SER A 233 -3.73 11.84 0.84
C SER A 233 -4.48 12.37 -0.37
N ASP A 234 -4.67 13.69 -0.42
CA ASP A 234 -5.44 14.32 -1.49
C ASP A 234 -4.81 14.11 -2.87
N ALA A 235 -3.48 14.17 -2.96
CA ALA A 235 -2.73 13.88 -4.18
C ALA A 235 -2.94 12.43 -4.62
N GLN A 236 -2.85 11.47 -3.69
CA GLN A 236 -3.02 10.05 -4.00
C GLN A 236 -4.44 9.71 -4.44
N ILE A 237 -5.47 10.28 -3.78
CA ILE A 237 -6.87 10.09 -4.17
C ILE A 237 -7.11 10.70 -5.56
N ALA A 238 -6.62 11.92 -5.79
CA ALA A 238 -6.73 12.60 -7.08
C ALA A 238 -6.07 11.78 -8.20
N GLY A 239 -4.84 11.31 -7.99
CA GLY A 239 -4.10 10.46 -8.91
C GLY A 239 -4.83 9.15 -9.18
N ALA A 240 -5.16 8.38 -8.13
CA ALA A 240 -5.81 7.07 -8.27
C ALA A 240 -7.14 7.16 -9.02
N LEU A 241 -8.00 8.13 -8.68
CA LEU A 241 -9.29 8.28 -9.36
C LEU A 241 -9.14 8.82 -10.78
N THR A 242 -8.19 9.72 -11.02
CA THR A 242 -7.86 10.16 -12.39
C THR A 242 -7.42 8.98 -13.25
N TYR A 243 -6.53 8.13 -12.73
CA TYR A 243 -6.06 6.92 -13.38
C TYR A 243 -7.20 5.96 -13.70
N VAL A 244 -8.00 5.58 -12.71
CA VAL A 244 -9.07 4.59 -12.91
C VAL A 244 -10.18 5.12 -13.84
N ARG A 245 -10.54 6.41 -13.74
CA ARG A 245 -11.54 7.04 -14.62
C ARG A 245 -11.08 7.20 -16.08
N ASN A 246 -9.79 7.06 -16.34
CA ASN A 246 -9.19 7.13 -17.69
C ASN A 246 -8.50 5.83 -18.12
N SER A 247 -8.73 4.74 -17.38
CA SER A 247 -8.19 3.41 -17.66
C SER A 247 -9.30 2.39 -17.82
N PHE A 248 -8.96 1.17 -18.24
CA PHE A 248 -9.89 0.03 -18.28
C PHE A 248 -11.15 0.27 -19.13
N GLY A 249 -11.04 1.11 -20.15
CA GLY A 249 -12.15 1.50 -21.02
C GLY A 249 -13.05 2.61 -20.46
N ASN A 250 -12.68 3.24 -19.35
CA ASN A 250 -13.30 4.47 -18.86
C ASN A 250 -12.69 5.69 -19.57
N GLN A 251 -13.49 6.75 -19.68
CA GLN A 251 -13.06 8.06 -20.15
C GLN A 251 -13.77 9.12 -19.31
N GLY A 252 -13.01 9.90 -18.55
CA GLY A 252 -13.58 10.86 -17.62
C GLY A 252 -12.68 12.04 -17.34
N GLU A 253 -13.28 13.08 -16.76
CA GLU A 253 -12.53 14.21 -16.25
C GLU A 253 -11.52 13.79 -15.19
N MET A 254 -10.43 14.56 -15.11
CA MET A 254 -9.48 14.43 -14.01
C MET A 254 -10.17 14.72 -12.67
N VAL A 255 -9.67 14.07 -11.63
CA VAL A 255 -9.95 14.42 -10.25
C VAL A 255 -8.77 15.28 -9.77
N THR A 256 -9.07 16.48 -9.32
CA THR A 256 -8.07 17.43 -8.82
C THR A 256 -7.93 17.32 -7.31
N MET A 257 -6.75 17.71 -6.80
CA MET A 257 -6.54 17.77 -5.35
C MET A 257 -7.48 18.76 -4.67
N ALA A 258 -7.86 19.84 -5.34
CA ALA A 258 -8.79 20.83 -4.79
C ALA A 258 -10.18 20.21 -4.55
N GLU A 259 -10.68 19.40 -5.49
CA GLU A 259 -11.93 18.66 -5.31
C GLU A 259 -11.85 17.67 -4.15
N VAL A 260 -10.73 16.96 -4.01
CA VAL A 260 -10.54 16.03 -2.89
C VAL A 260 -10.48 16.77 -1.56
N ALA A 261 -9.72 17.86 -1.47
CA ALA A 261 -9.61 18.69 -0.27
C ALA A 261 -10.97 19.28 0.13
N GLN A 262 -11.76 19.75 -0.84
CA GLN A 262 -13.11 20.26 -0.60
C GLN A 262 -14.02 19.17 0.00
N ILE A 263 -14.00 17.96 -0.55
CA ILE A 263 -14.79 16.83 -0.04
C ILE A 263 -14.30 16.42 1.36
N ARG A 264 -12.98 16.43 1.60
CA ARG A 264 -12.39 16.13 2.91
C ARG A 264 -12.80 17.12 3.99
N ALA A 265 -12.91 18.40 3.64
CA ALA A 265 -13.41 19.45 4.51
C ALA A 265 -14.93 19.37 4.77
N GLY A 266 -15.62 18.36 4.22
CA GLY A 266 -17.06 18.17 4.37
C GLY A 266 -17.91 18.90 3.34
N GLY A 267 -17.30 19.43 2.27
CA GLY A 267 -17.98 20.10 1.16
C GLY A 267 -18.64 19.17 0.14
N GLY A 268 -18.56 17.84 0.33
CA GLY A 268 -19.18 16.83 -0.53
C GLY A 268 -20.43 16.18 0.09
N ARG A 269 -21.24 15.51 -0.74
CA ARG A 269 -22.45 14.79 -0.28
C ARG A 269 -22.08 13.59 0.61
N LYS A 270 -22.56 13.55 1.87
CA LYS A 270 -22.21 12.51 2.86
C LYS A 270 -22.55 11.08 2.37
N PRO A 271 -21.74 10.03 2.69
CA PRO A 271 -21.95 8.65 2.25
C PRO A 271 -23.34 8.06 2.58
N ALA A 272 -23.92 8.40 3.73
CA ALA A 272 -25.26 7.96 4.11
C ALA A 272 -26.37 8.52 3.18
N ALA A 273 -26.16 9.71 2.59
CA ALA A 273 -27.07 10.28 1.61
C ALA A 273 -26.91 9.63 0.21
N LEU A 274 -25.73 9.06 -0.08
CA LEU A 274 -25.42 8.38 -1.34
C LEU A 274 -26.02 6.97 -1.41
N ALA A 275 -26.04 6.23 -0.29
CA ALA A 275 -26.74 4.94 -0.19
C ALA A 275 -28.26 5.10 -0.39
N ALA A 276 -28.86 6.14 0.21
CA ALA A 276 -30.28 6.44 0.07
C ALA A 276 -30.67 6.89 -1.36
N ALA A 277 -29.82 7.66 -2.05
CA ALA A 277 -30.07 8.11 -3.42
C ALA A 277 -30.05 6.95 -4.44
N ASN A 278 -29.18 5.95 -4.24
CA ASN A 278 -29.12 4.77 -5.10
C ASN A 278 -30.34 3.85 -4.94
N ALA A 279 -30.94 3.77 -3.75
CA ALA A 279 -32.21 3.06 -3.55
C ALA A 279 -33.39 3.77 -4.23
N ALA A 280 -33.39 5.10 -4.25
CA ALA A 280 -34.48 5.89 -4.83
C ALA A 280 -34.47 5.93 -6.36
N ALA A 281 -33.30 5.82 -7.01
CA ALA A 281 -33.18 5.82 -8.47
C ALA A 281 -33.64 4.50 -9.14
N GLY A 282 -33.91 3.45 -8.35
CA GLY A 282 -34.32 2.13 -8.83
C GLY A 282 -35.83 1.86 -8.94
N GLY A 283 -36.69 2.87 -8.77
CA GLY A 283 -38.14 2.64 -8.61
C GLY A 283 -39.04 3.27 -9.67
N ARG A 284 -39.36 2.53 -10.74
CA ARG A 284 -40.71 2.40 -11.32
C ARG A 284 -40.73 1.40 -12.49
N ALA A 285 -40.74 0.11 -12.17
CA ALA A 285 -41.45 -0.88 -12.98
C ALA A 285 -42.69 -1.27 -12.19
N ALA A 286 -43.85 -0.83 -12.67
CA ALA A 286 -45.14 -1.11 -12.05
C ALA A 286 -45.40 -2.62 -12.08
N TYR A 287 -45.63 -3.20 -10.90
CA TYR A 287 -46.22 -4.51 -10.74
C TYR A 287 -47.70 -4.42 -11.15
N ALA A 288 -48.08 -5.07 -12.25
CA ALA A 288 -49.48 -5.28 -12.60
C ALA A 288 -49.98 -6.56 -11.93
N PRO A 289 -51.10 -6.53 -11.16
CA PRO A 289 -51.64 -7.71 -10.52
C PRO A 289 -52.33 -8.62 -11.57
N GLY A 290 -52.25 -9.92 -11.30
CA GLY A 290 -52.70 -10.97 -12.20
C GLY A 290 -54.19 -10.92 -12.56
N HIS A 291 -54.48 -11.44 -13.75
CA HIS A 291 -55.80 -11.93 -14.12
C HIS A 291 -55.76 -13.46 -14.11
N GLU A 292 -56.52 -14.03 -13.17
CA GLU A 292 -56.88 -15.43 -13.16
C GLU A 292 -58.34 -15.56 -13.65
N GLN A 293 -58.60 -16.67 -14.34
CA GLN A 293 -59.88 -17.30 -14.69
C GLN A 293 -60.65 -16.77 -15.92
N LYS A 294 -60.70 -17.55 -17.00
CA LYS A 294 -61.53 -18.76 -17.16
C LYS A 294 -60.94 -19.72 -18.19
#